data_AF-A0A210RXD9-F1
#
_entry.id   AF-A0A210RXD9-F1
#
_cell.length_a   1.000
_cell.length_b   1.000
_cell.length_c   1.000
_cell.angle_alpha   90.00
_cell.angle_beta   90.00
_cell.angle_gamma   90.00
#
_symmetry.space_group_name_H-M   'P 1'
#
loop_
_entity.id
_entity.type
_entity.pdbx_description
1 polymer ?
#
loop_
_entity_poly.entity_id
_entity_poly.type
_entity_poly.pdbx_seq_one_letter_code
_entity_poly.pdbx_strand_id
1 'polypeptide(L)'
;MSATLKDLERRQHELRAQASRERKQFSEHFEPFEKPLSWADKGVDAFHFLKNNPIIWTSAFAALAHYKPKLAGKFLAVGWGAMKLLKSAKKLI
;
A
#
# COMPACT_ATOMS: atom_id res chain seq x y z
N MET A 1 33.16 -12.50 -25.07
CA MET A 1 32.31 -12.26 -23.88
C MET A 1 33.13 -12.62 -22.65
N SER A 2 33.41 -11.62 -21.82
CA SER A 2 34.55 -11.61 -20.90
C SER A 2 34.35 -12.51 -19.69
N ALA A 3 35.41 -13.21 -19.26
CA ALA A 3 35.41 -14.08 -18.09
C ALA A 3 34.89 -13.39 -16.80
N THR A 4 34.96 -12.05 -16.75
CA THR A 4 34.40 -11.21 -15.70
C THR A 4 32.88 -11.30 -15.56
N LEU A 5 32.14 -11.46 -16.67
CA LEU A 5 30.68 -11.61 -16.64
C LEU A 5 30.26 -12.94 -16.02
N LYS A 6 30.98 -14.02 -16.35
CA LYS A 6 30.73 -15.36 -15.76
C LYS A 6 31.06 -15.40 -14.27
N ASP A 7 32.12 -14.71 -13.83
CA ASP A 7 32.46 -14.65 -12.41
C ASP A 7 31.43 -13.82 -11.61
N LEU A 8 30.95 -12.71 -12.18
CA LEU A 8 29.88 -11.92 -11.59
C LEU A 8 28.56 -12.70 -11.51
N GLU A 9 28.21 -13.47 -12.54
CA GLU A 9 27.03 -14.32 -12.55
C GLU A 9 27.11 -15.41 -11.47
N ARG A 10 28.28 -16.06 -11.32
CA ARG A 10 28.52 -17.04 -10.26
C ARG A 10 28.37 -16.42 -8.86
N ARG A 11 28.99 -15.26 -8.62
CA ARG A 11 28.86 -14.54 -7.34
C ARG A 11 27.42 -14.09 -7.09
N GLN A 12 26.70 -13.66 -8.13
CA GLN A 12 25.29 -13.31 -8.00
C GLN A 12 24.48 -14.54 -7.56
N HIS A 13 24.72 -15.71 -8.17
CA HIS A 13 24.04 -16.95 -7.79
C HIS A 13 24.34 -17.36 -6.34
N GLU A 14 25.59 -17.26 -5.89
CA GLU A 14 26.00 -17.56 -4.52
C GLU A 14 25.32 -16.62 -3.51
N LEU A 15 25.36 -15.31 -3.77
CA LEU A 15 24.71 -14.30 -2.93
C LEU A 15 23.19 -14.47 -2.90
N ARG A 16 22.57 -14.82 -4.02
CA ARG A 16 21.12 -15.06 -4.12
C ARG A 16 20.72 -16.32 -3.36
N ALA A 17 21.54 -17.37 -3.42
CA ALA A 17 21.33 -18.59 -2.63
C ALA A 17 21.45 -18.30 -1.13
N GLN A 18 22.44 -17.49 -0.71
CA GLN A 18 22.60 -17.08 0.68
C GLN A 18 21.43 -16.22 1.17
N ALA A 19 21.05 -15.18 0.43
CA ALA A 19 19.90 -14.35 0.76
C ALA A 19 18.58 -15.15 0.84
N SER A 20 18.41 -16.19 0.02
CA SER A 20 17.24 -17.06 0.09
C SER A 20 17.20 -17.92 1.36
N ARG A 21 18.37 -18.36 1.86
CA ARG A 21 18.48 -19.11 3.13
C ARG A 21 18.19 -18.20 4.32
N GLU A 22 18.76 -17.00 4.32
CA GLU A 22 18.51 -16.00 5.36
C GLU A 22 17.03 -15.60 5.39
N ARG A 23 16.40 -15.35 4.24
CA ARG A 23 14.95 -15.08 4.16
C ARG A 23 14.09 -16.20 4.73
N LYS A 24 14.46 -17.47 4.50
CA LYS A 24 13.76 -18.62 5.10
C LYS A 24 13.89 -18.67 6.62
N GLN A 25 15.10 -18.40 7.14
CA GLN A 25 15.33 -18.32 8.58
C GLN A 25 14.60 -17.13 9.22
N PHE A 26 14.51 -16.01 8.51
CA PHE A 26 13.68 -14.88 8.93
C PHE A 26 12.18 -15.22 8.88
N SER A 27 11.67 -15.88 7.84
CA SER A 27 10.23 -16.22 7.77
C SER A 27 9.78 -17.14 8.92
N GLU A 28 10.63 -18.06 9.38
CA GLU A 28 10.32 -18.94 10.53
C GLU A 28 10.08 -18.16 11.84
N HIS A 29 10.68 -16.97 11.99
CA HIS A 29 10.50 -16.10 13.16
C HIS A 29 9.42 -15.02 12.96
N PHE A 30 8.96 -14.81 11.72
CA PHE A 30 8.00 -13.77 11.35
C PHE A 30 6.60 -14.30 11.00
N GLU A 31 6.33 -15.60 11.14
CA GLU A 31 4.99 -16.22 10.94
C GLU A 31 3.80 -15.44 11.56
N PRO A 32 3.91 -14.80 12.76
CA PRO A 32 2.79 -14.03 13.34
C PRO A 32 2.50 -12.71 12.61
N PHE A 33 3.48 -12.14 11.89
CA PHE A 33 3.41 -10.82 11.26
C PHE A 33 3.23 -10.86 9.74
N GLU A 34 3.36 -12.03 9.09
CA GLU A 34 3.11 -12.16 7.65
C GLU A 34 1.68 -11.80 7.23
N LYS A 35 0.69 -12.17 8.06
CA LYS A 35 -0.72 -11.87 7.80
C LYS A 35 -1.03 -10.36 7.81
N PRO A 36 -0.66 -9.58 8.85
CA PRO A 36 -0.91 -8.14 8.85
C PRO A 36 -0.06 -7.40 7.80
N LEU A 37 1.18 -7.82 7.53
CA LEU A 37 2.01 -7.16 6.51
C LEU A 37 1.47 -7.41 5.09
N SER A 38 1.07 -8.65 4.77
CA SER A 38 0.47 -8.92 3.44
C SER A 38 -0.89 -8.23 3.27
N TRP A 39 -1.60 -7.94 4.36
CA TRP A 39 -2.82 -7.13 4.31
C TRP A 39 -2.51 -5.66 4.02
N ALA A 40 -1.42 -5.13 4.58
CA ALA A 40 -0.96 -3.78 4.24
C ALA A 40 -0.56 -3.69 2.76
N ASP A 41 0.19 -4.68 2.25
CA ASP A 41 0.61 -4.73 0.84
C ASP A 41 -0.60 -4.83 -0.10
N LYS A 42 -1.56 -5.72 0.20
CA LYS A 42 -2.85 -5.79 -0.52
C LYS A 42 -3.68 -4.51 -0.39
N GLY A 43 -3.59 -3.81 0.75
CA GLY A 43 -4.26 -2.54 0.98
C GLY A 43 -3.67 -1.42 0.12
N VAL A 44 -2.35 -1.41 -0.05
CA VAL A 44 -1.64 -0.49 -0.95
C VAL A 44 -2.01 -0.76 -2.40
N ASP A 45 -2.10 -2.03 -2.80
CA ASP A 45 -2.57 -2.41 -4.14
C ASP A 45 -4.03 -2.00 -4.38
N ALA A 46 -4.91 -2.25 -3.42
CA ALA A 46 -6.30 -1.82 -3.50
C ALA A 46 -6.43 -0.29 -3.60
N PHE A 47 -5.58 0.45 -2.86
CA PHE A 47 -5.51 1.90 -2.95
C PHE A 47 -5.04 2.37 -4.32
N HIS A 48 -4.00 1.76 -4.88
CA HIS A 48 -3.51 2.09 -6.22
C HIS A 48 -4.55 1.76 -7.29
N PHE A 49 -5.24 0.63 -7.18
CA PHE A 49 -6.32 0.24 -8.09
C PHE A 49 -7.46 1.27 -8.07
N LEU A 50 -7.84 1.72 -6.88
CA LEU A 50 -8.89 2.70 -6.69
C LEU A 50 -8.47 4.11 -7.17
N LYS A 51 -7.21 4.48 -6.97
CA LYS A 51 -6.61 5.73 -7.48
C LYS A 51 -6.56 5.74 -9.02
N ASN A 52 -6.22 4.62 -9.63
CA ASN A 52 -6.10 4.50 -11.08
C ASN A 52 -7.46 4.38 -11.78
N ASN A 53 -8.53 4.05 -11.04
CA ASN A 53 -9.87 3.88 -11.58
C ASN A 53 -10.86 4.84 -10.90
N PRO A 54 -10.88 6.13 -11.28
CA PRO A 54 -11.73 7.15 -10.65
C PRO A 54 -13.22 6.84 -10.74
N ILE A 55 -13.65 6.05 -11.73
CA ILE A 55 -15.04 5.59 -11.90
C ILE A 55 -15.50 4.74 -10.71
N ILE A 56 -14.60 4.00 -10.06
CA ILE A 56 -14.96 3.09 -8.97
C ILE A 56 -15.31 3.87 -7.71
N TRP A 57 -14.47 4.82 -7.27
CA TRP A 57 -14.80 5.63 -6.10
C TRP A 57 -16.00 6.54 -6.39
N THR A 58 -16.08 7.13 -7.58
CA THR A 58 -17.20 8.02 -7.93
C THR A 58 -18.53 7.29 -8.00
N SER A 59 -18.59 6.10 -8.60
CA SER A 59 -19.80 5.27 -8.62
C SER A 59 -20.17 4.77 -7.22
N ALA A 60 -19.19 4.35 -6.41
CA ALA A 60 -19.42 3.97 -5.03
C ALA A 60 -20.00 5.14 -4.21
N PHE A 61 -19.44 6.34 -4.37
CA PHE A 61 -19.94 7.55 -3.71
C PHE A 61 -21.33 7.94 -4.23
N ALA A 62 -21.58 7.86 -5.53
CA ALA A 62 -22.87 8.15 -6.13
C ALA A 62 -23.95 7.19 -5.62
N ALA A 63 -23.66 5.89 -5.53
CA ALA A 63 -24.55 4.90 -4.94
C ALA A 63 -24.82 5.22 -3.46
N LEU A 64 -23.78 5.57 -2.69
CA LEU A 64 -23.93 5.91 -1.27
C LEU A 64 -24.76 7.18 -1.05
N ALA A 65 -24.57 8.19 -1.90
CA ALA A 65 -25.36 9.41 -1.92
C ALA A 65 -26.82 9.14 -2.31
N HIS A 66 -27.06 8.24 -3.26
CA HIS A 66 -28.39 7.87 -3.72
C HIS A 66 -29.17 7.08 -2.66
N TYR A 67 -28.54 6.10 -2.00
CA TYR A 67 -29.21 5.24 -1.03
C TYR A 67 -29.31 5.85 0.38
N LYS A 68 -28.32 6.65 0.80
CA LYS A 68 -28.23 7.19 2.16
C LYS A 68 -27.69 8.63 2.15
N PRO A 69 -28.47 9.61 1.63
CA PRO A 69 -28.02 11.00 1.49
C PRO A 69 -27.64 11.65 2.83
N LYS A 70 -28.32 11.29 3.93
CA LYS A 70 -28.00 11.78 5.28
C LYS A 70 -26.61 11.34 5.78
N LEU A 71 -26.12 10.18 5.35
CA LEU A 71 -24.77 9.70 5.69
C LEU A 71 -23.73 10.38 4.80
N ALA A 72 -24.00 10.54 3.50
CA ALA A 72 -23.11 11.27 2.59
C ALA A 72 -22.83 12.69 3.08
N GLY A 73 -23.87 13.41 3.55
CA GLY A 73 -23.71 14.74 4.15
C GLY A 73 -22.82 14.74 5.40
N LYS A 74 -22.91 13.71 6.26
CA LYS A 74 -22.03 13.55 7.43
C LYS A 74 -20.58 13.29 7.03
N PHE A 75 -20.34 12.42 6.05
CA PHE A 75 -18.99 12.17 5.53
C PHE A 75 -18.37 13.41 4.91
N LEU A 76 -19.15 14.21 4.18
CA LEU A 76 -18.71 15.51 3.66
C LEU A 76 -18.38 16.49 4.78
N ALA A 77 -19.21 16.59 5.82
CA ALA A 77 -18.96 17.47 6.96
C ALA A 77 -17.69 17.07 7.72
N VAL A 78 -17.47 15.78 7.95
CA VAL A 78 -16.25 15.25 8.58
C VAL A 78 -15.03 15.50 7.68
N GLY A 79 -15.16 15.27 6.37
CA GLY A 79 -14.11 15.56 5.40
C GLY A 79 -13.72 17.05 5.37
N TRP A 80 -14.70 17.95 5.44
CA TRP A 80 -14.47 19.39 5.55
C TRP A 80 -13.78 19.78 6.85
N GLY A 81 -14.20 19.18 7.98
CA GLY A 81 -13.56 19.38 9.28
C GLY A 81 -12.09 18.95 9.27
N ALA A 82 -11.79 17.76 8.75
CA ALA A 82 -10.43 17.25 8.61
C ALA A 82 -9.57 18.14 7.70
N MET A 83 -10.11 18.61 6.58
CA MET A 83 -9.41 19.51 5.67
C MET A 83 -9.12 20.87 6.32
N LYS A 84 -10.03 21.39 7.15
CA LYS A 84 -9.83 22.62 7.92
C LYS A 84 -8.70 22.46 8.94
N LEU A 85 -8.65 21.33 9.65
CA LEU A 85 -7.56 21.01 10.58
C LEU A 85 -6.22 20.88 9.86
N LEU A 86 -6.18 20.19 8.72
CA LEU A 86 -4.98 20.04 7.91
C LEU A 86 -4.45 21.39 7.42
N LYS A 87 -5.34 22.27 6.92
CA LYS A 87 -4.98 23.63 6.51
C LYS A 87 -4.50 24.48 7.68
N SER A 88 -5.13 24.33 8.85
CA SER A 88 -4.71 25.04 10.07
C SER A 88 -3.33 24.58 10.53
N ALA A 89 -3.06 23.28 10.53
CA ALA A 89 -1.76 22.72 10.88
C ALA A 89 -0.66 23.19 9.91
N LYS A 90 -0.96 23.23 8.60
CA LYS A 90 -0.03 23.73 7.58
C LYS A 90 0.29 25.22 7.69
N LYS A 91 -0.57 26.00 8.35
CA LYS A 91 -0.38 27.43 8.61
C LYS A 91 0.45 27.69 9.89
N LEU A 92 0.58 26.67 10.74
CA LEU A 92 1.29 26.75 12.02
C LEU A 92 2.76 26.31 11.92
N ILE A 93 3.15 25.73 10.78
CA ILE A 93 4.53 25.41 10.37
C ILE A 93 4.99 26.53 9.43
#